data_AF-A0A7S0MM30-F1
#
_entry.id   AF-A0A7S0MM30-F1
#
_cell.length_a   1.000
_cell.length_b   1.000
_cell.length_c   1.000
_cell.angle_alpha   90.00
_cell.angle_beta   90.00
_cell.angle_gamma   90.00
#
_symmetry.space_group_name_H-M   'P 1'
#
loop_
_entity.id
_entity.type
_entity.pdbx_description
1 polymer ?
#
loop_
_entity_poly.entity_id
_entity_poly.type
_entity_poly.pdbx_seq_one_letter_code
_entity_poly.pdbx_strand_id
1 'polypeptide(L)'
;GAAPGDRVEVTCHRHYRRSAVGAVQPQCLPSGEWEVGPVCEPISCGFFTPPEFASVDTRDAVYAGERVAVTCDEFYEVDPESLRAGGSPRPVCLDSGRFGPAIRCRPKPCPKHDPAPCRTAHADAVTARGGMSGIATKVWKRWHRDFESEAERGGTFDYVPNVFDHEPRPTLWDTTAWH
;
A
#
# COMPACT_ATOMS: atom_id res chain seq x y z
N GLY A 1 -1.19 -50.16 -18.78
CA GLY A 1 -0.38 -49.49 -17.74
C GLY A 1 0.75 -48.75 -18.43
N ALA A 2 1.22 -47.65 -17.86
CA ALA A 2 2.38 -46.94 -18.39
C ALA A 2 3.65 -47.78 -18.20
N ALA A 3 4.55 -47.77 -19.18
CA ALA A 3 5.85 -48.42 -19.11
C ALA A 3 6.85 -47.55 -18.32
N PRO A 4 7.86 -48.15 -17.65
CA PRO A 4 8.94 -47.37 -17.05
C PRO A 4 9.62 -46.49 -18.10
N GLY A 5 9.71 -45.19 -17.83
CA GLY A 5 10.18 -44.21 -18.82
C GLY A 5 9.09 -43.34 -19.45
N ASP A 6 7.81 -43.76 -19.39
CA ASP A 6 6.70 -42.96 -19.89
C ASP A 6 6.59 -41.64 -19.13
N ARG A 7 6.26 -40.57 -19.85
CA ARG A 7 6.09 -39.22 -19.28
C ARG A 7 4.70 -38.71 -19.57
N VAL A 8 4.15 -37.98 -18.62
CA VAL A 8 2.88 -37.27 -18.79
C VAL A 8 3.08 -35.79 -18.58
N GLU A 9 2.32 -34.96 -19.29
CA GLU A 9 2.32 -33.52 -19.02
C GLU A 9 1.18 -33.18 -18.05
N VAL A 10 1.54 -32.56 -16.94
CA VAL A 10 0.53 -32.06 -15.99
C VAL A 10 0.04 -30.70 -16.47
N THR A 11 -1.25 -30.62 -16.75
CA THR A 11 -1.96 -29.38 -17.10
C THR A 11 -2.95 -29.03 -15.99
N CYS A 12 -3.03 -27.75 -15.63
CA CYS A 12 -3.94 -27.28 -14.59
C CYS A 12 -5.24 -26.76 -15.20
N HIS A 13 -6.32 -26.83 -14.42
CA HIS A 13 -7.57 -26.17 -14.77
C HIS A 13 -7.40 -24.64 -14.84
N ARG A 14 -8.37 -23.99 -15.49
CA ARG A 14 -8.42 -22.52 -15.57
C ARG A 14 -8.37 -21.90 -14.17
N HIS A 15 -7.66 -20.78 -14.01
CA HIS A 15 -7.44 -20.08 -12.74
C HIS A 15 -6.45 -20.76 -11.78
N TYR A 16 -5.82 -21.86 -12.20
CA TYR A 16 -4.77 -22.55 -11.45
C TYR A 16 -3.46 -22.58 -12.23
N ARG A 17 -2.34 -22.54 -11.51
CA ARG A 17 -0.98 -22.67 -12.05
C ARG A 17 -0.24 -23.80 -11.35
N ARG A 18 0.73 -24.39 -12.04
CA ARG A 18 1.63 -25.40 -11.47
C ARG A 18 2.48 -24.79 -10.37
N SER A 19 2.62 -25.50 -9.26
CA SER A 19 3.58 -25.19 -8.20
C SER A 19 5.00 -25.22 -8.76
N ALA A 20 5.90 -24.46 -8.14
CA ALA A 20 7.33 -24.52 -8.49
C ALA A 20 8.00 -25.84 -8.05
N VAL A 21 7.34 -26.58 -7.16
CA VAL A 21 7.80 -27.88 -6.65
C VAL A 21 7.19 -28.99 -7.51
N GLY A 22 7.98 -30.01 -7.84
CA GLY A 22 7.56 -31.19 -8.60
C GLY A 22 8.04 -31.18 -10.06
N ALA A 23 8.08 -32.36 -10.68
CA ALA A 23 8.52 -32.54 -12.06
C ALA A 23 7.41 -32.12 -13.04
N VAL A 24 7.67 -31.14 -13.91
CA VAL A 24 6.69 -30.65 -14.91
C VAL A 24 6.14 -31.79 -15.79
N GLN A 25 6.99 -32.78 -16.07
CA GLN A 25 6.62 -34.01 -16.76
C GLN A 25 7.03 -35.20 -15.90
N PRO A 26 6.20 -35.63 -14.93
CA PRO A 26 6.56 -36.74 -14.07
C PRO A 26 6.70 -38.02 -14.91
N GLN A 27 7.75 -38.77 -14.61
CA GLN A 27 8.07 -40.01 -15.28
C GLN A 27 7.57 -41.23 -14.49
N CYS A 28 7.15 -42.28 -15.20
CA CYS A 28 6.87 -43.59 -14.59
C CYS A 28 8.20 -44.27 -14.20
N LEU A 29 8.36 -44.55 -12.90
CA LEU A 29 9.58 -45.13 -12.34
C LEU A 29 9.58 -46.67 -12.48
N PRO A 30 10.75 -47.33 -12.42
CA PRO A 30 10.84 -48.79 -12.41
C PRO A 30 10.12 -49.46 -11.23
N SER A 31 9.86 -48.71 -10.15
CA SER A 31 9.04 -49.16 -9.01
C SER A 31 7.55 -49.29 -9.37
N GLY A 32 7.11 -48.78 -10.52
CA GLY A 32 5.71 -48.69 -10.91
C GLY A 32 4.98 -47.47 -10.34
N GLU A 33 5.68 -46.61 -9.59
CA GLU A 33 5.17 -45.33 -9.10
C GLU A 33 5.52 -44.19 -10.05
N TRP A 34 4.74 -43.12 -10.02
CA TRP A 34 5.06 -41.90 -10.77
C TRP A 34 5.95 -40.99 -9.93
N GLU A 35 6.86 -40.28 -10.60
CA GLU A 35 7.53 -39.14 -9.98
C GLU A 35 6.53 -38.11 -9.46
N VAL A 36 6.91 -37.39 -8.40
CA VAL A 36 6.07 -36.33 -7.84
C VAL A 36 5.95 -35.19 -8.85
N GLY A 37 4.78 -35.06 -9.45
CA GLY A 37 4.41 -33.95 -10.33
C GLY A 37 4.09 -32.67 -9.56
N PRO A 38 3.90 -31.53 -10.26
CA PRO A 38 3.47 -30.29 -9.64
C PRO A 38 2.03 -30.37 -9.14
N VAL A 39 1.75 -29.60 -8.09
CA VAL A 39 0.39 -29.36 -7.59
C VAL A 39 -0.18 -28.14 -8.31
N CYS A 40 -1.47 -28.16 -8.63
CA CYS A 40 -2.16 -27.01 -9.20
C CYS A 40 -2.64 -26.08 -8.07
N GLU A 41 -2.02 -24.91 -7.98
CA GLU A 41 -2.33 -23.88 -6.98
C GLU A 41 -3.18 -22.77 -7.58
N PRO A 42 -4.11 -22.16 -6.81
CA PRO A 42 -4.92 -21.06 -7.29
C PRO A 42 -4.05 -19.85 -7.61
N ILE A 43 -4.35 -19.18 -8.73
CA ILE A 43 -3.64 -17.97 -9.13
C ILE A 43 -4.22 -16.80 -8.33
N SER A 44 -3.38 -16.16 -7.51
CA SER A 44 -3.74 -14.95 -6.77
C SER A 44 -3.20 -13.71 -7.49
N CYS A 45 -4.04 -12.68 -7.65
CA CYS A 45 -3.62 -11.33 -8.01
C CYS A 45 -3.22 -10.48 -6.80
N GLY A 46 -3.40 -11.00 -5.58
CA GLY A 46 -3.17 -10.28 -4.34
C GLY A 46 -4.26 -9.25 -4.04
N PHE A 47 -3.91 -8.24 -3.25
CA PHE A 47 -4.81 -7.15 -2.90
C PHE A 47 -4.93 -6.17 -4.05
N PHE A 48 -6.15 -5.73 -4.33
CA PHE A 48 -6.41 -4.72 -5.34
C PHE A 48 -6.16 -3.33 -4.77
N THR A 49 -5.26 -2.57 -5.38
CA THR A 49 -5.04 -1.16 -5.03
C THR A 49 -6.01 -0.28 -5.82
N PRO A 50 -6.93 0.45 -5.15
CA PRO A 50 -7.85 1.33 -5.84
C PRO A 50 -7.10 2.46 -6.59
N PRO A 51 -7.62 2.90 -7.75
CA PRO A 51 -7.14 4.10 -8.42
C PRO A 51 -7.44 5.35 -7.58
N GLU A 52 -6.80 6.47 -7.89
CA GLU A 52 -7.03 7.72 -7.17
C GLU A 52 -8.51 8.14 -7.22
N PHE A 53 -9.03 8.61 -6.08
CA PHE A 53 -10.41 9.07 -5.90
C PHE A 53 -11.44 7.99 -6.18
N ALA A 54 -11.09 6.75 -5.84
CA ALA A 54 -11.96 5.60 -5.89
C ALA A 54 -11.82 4.73 -4.65
N SER A 55 -12.89 4.04 -4.33
CA SER A 55 -12.99 3.03 -3.28
C SER A 55 -13.35 1.66 -3.87
N VAL A 56 -12.98 0.61 -3.15
CA VAL A 56 -13.19 -0.80 -3.54
C VAL A 56 -13.85 -1.58 -2.43
N ASP A 57 -14.64 -2.59 -2.81
CA ASP A 57 -15.44 -3.41 -1.89
C ASP A 57 -14.68 -4.64 -1.32
N THR A 58 -13.43 -4.84 -1.74
CA THR A 58 -12.64 -6.03 -1.34
C THR A 58 -11.64 -5.71 -0.25
N ARG A 59 -11.61 -6.53 0.81
CA ARG A 59 -10.62 -6.44 1.90
C ARG A 59 -9.53 -7.52 1.84
N ASP A 60 -9.77 -8.58 1.06
CA ASP A 60 -8.91 -9.75 0.98
C ASP A 60 -8.21 -9.87 -0.38
N ALA A 61 -7.31 -10.84 -0.49
CA ALA A 61 -6.65 -11.17 -1.74
C ALA A 61 -7.67 -11.73 -2.76
N VAL A 62 -7.53 -11.30 -4.02
CA VAL A 62 -8.42 -11.66 -5.12
C VAL A 62 -7.76 -12.74 -5.98
N TYR A 63 -8.55 -13.72 -6.40
CA TYR A 63 -8.10 -14.88 -7.19
C TYR A 63 -8.56 -14.80 -8.64
N ALA A 64 -7.86 -15.52 -9.53
CA ALA A 64 -8.14 -15.49 -10.95
C ALA A 64 -9.60 -15.88 -11.25
N GLY A 65 -10.25 -15.08 -12.11
CA GLY A 65 -11.68 -15.18 -12.41
C GLY A 65 -12.58 -14.28 -11.58
N GLU A 66 -12.14 -13.83 -10.40
CA GLU A 66 -12.89 -12.90 -9.56
C GLU A 66 -12.82 -11.46 -10.06
N ARG A 67 -13.80 -10.64 -9.66
CA ARG A 67 -13.93 -9.23 -10.06
C ARG A 67 -14.00 -8.34 -8.85
N VAL A 68 -13.34 -7.19 -8.94
CA VAL A 68 -13.37 -6.15 -7.90
C VAL A 68 -14.31 -5.04 -8.35
N ALA A 69 -15.20 -4.57 -7.47
CA ALA A 69 -16.03 -3.40 -7.77
C ALA A 69 -15.27 -2.12 -7.42
N VAL A 70 -15.03 -1.26 -8.41
CA VAL A 70 -14.41 0.05 -8.23
C VAL A 70 -15.49 1.12 -8.31
N THR A 71 -15.59 1.95 -7.28
CA THR A 71 -16.56 3.05 -7.18
C THR A 71 -15.80 4.36 -7.04
N CYS A 72 -16.06 5.33 -7.93
CA CYS A 72 -15.50 6.67 -7.78
C CYS A 72 -16.07 7.35 -6.54
N ASP A 73 -15.22 8.09 -5.83
CA ASP A 73 -15.59 8.81 -4.62
C ASP A 73 -16.60 9.92 -4.89
N GLU A 74 -17.18 10.45 -3.82
CA GLU A 74 -18.08 11.59 -3.91
C GLU A 74 -17.39 12.76 -4.64
N PHE A 75 -18.13 13.42 -5.54
CA PHE A 75 -17.64 14.46 -6.46
C PHE A 75 -16.74 14.02 -7.62
N TYR A 76 -16.46 12.72 -7.78
CA TYR A 76 -15.76 12.18 -8.94
C TYR A 76 -16.69 11.37 -9.84
N GLU A 77 -16.36 11.33 -11.13
CA GLU A 77 -17.02 10.52 -12.14
C GLU A 77 -15.99 9.67 -12.90
N VAL A 78 -16.47 8.60 -13.53
CA VAL A 78 -15.63 7.74 -14.37
C VAL A 78 -15.08 8.56 -15.53
N ASP A 79 -13.76 8.55 -15.70
CA ASP A 79 -13.11 9.15 -16.85
C ASP A 79 -13.45 8.35 -18.12
N PRO A 80 -14.17 8.94 -19.09
CA PRO A 80 -14.54 8.26 -20.34
C PRO A 80 -13.32 7.78 -21.15
N GLU A 81 -12.17 8.43 -21.00
CA GLU A 81 -10.94 7.99 -21.68
C GLU A 81 -10.42 6.68 -21.09
N SER A 82 -10.52 6.50 -19.77
CA SER A 82 -10.14 5.25 -19.11
C SER A 82 -10.99 4.07 -19.60
N LEU A 83 -12.29 4.28 -19.84
CA LEU A 83 -13.17 3.28 -20.43
C LEU A 83 -12.77 2.95 -21.88
N ARG A 84 -12.47 3.97 -22.69
CA ARG A 84 -12.02 3.77 -24.08
C ARG A 84 -10.67 3.06 -24.18
N ALA A 85 -9.79 3.26 -23.20
CA ALA A 85 -8.52 2.55 -23.07
C ALA A 85 -8.68 1.09 -22.60
N GLY A 86 -9.92 0.61 -22.41
CA GLY A 86 -10.22 -0.76 -21.98
C GLY A 86 -10.41 -0.92 -20.48
N GLY A 87 -10.36 0.17 -19.70
CA GLY A 87 -10.64 0.16 -18.27
C GLY A 87 -12.06 -0.29 -17.95
N SER A 88 -12.22 -1.02 -16.85
CA SER A 88 -13.52 -1.48 -16.36
C SER A 88 -13.79 -1.00 -14.93
N PRO A 89 -15.05 -0.66 -14.57
CA PRO A 89 -15.45 -0.50 -13.17
C PRO A 89 -15.45 -1.84 -12.41
N ARG A 90 -15.32 -2.96 -13.12
CA ARG A 90 -15.23 -4.31 -12.57
C ARG A 90 -14.01 -5.06 -13.11
N PRO A 91 -12.77 -4.60 -12.82
CA PRO A 91 -11.55 -5.27 -13.26
C PRO A 91 -11.55 -6.72 -12.74
N VAL A 92 -11.16 -7.63 -13.63
CA VAL A 92 -11.08 -9.07 -13.35
C VAL A 92 -9.64 -9.44 -13.00
N CYS A 93 -9.43 -10.33 -12.05
CA CYS A 93 -8.13 -10.96 -11.84
C CYS A 93 -7.88 -11.97 -12.98
N LEU A 94 -6.81 -11.77 -13.74
CA LEU A 94 -6.47 -12.58 -14.90
C LEU A 94 -5.63 -13.79 -14.51
N ASP A 95 -5.59 -14.80 -15.39
CA ASP A 95 -4.73 -15.99 -15.24
C ASP A 95 -3.22 -15.65 -15.27
N SER A 96 -2.86 -14.40 -15.59
CA SER A 96 -1.49 -13.89 -15.46
C SER A 96 -1.12 -13.53 -14.01
N GLY A 97 -2.07 -13.57 -13.06
CA GLY A 97 -1.87 -13.05 -11.70
C GLY A 97 -1.85 -11.52 -11.64
N ARG A 98 -2.41 -10.85 -12.65
CA ARG A 98 -2.55 -9.39 -12.70
C ARG A 98 -4.01 -9.01 -12.86
N PHE A 99 -4.40 -7.89 -12.29
CA PHE A 99 -5.71 -7.32 -12.55
C PHE A 99 -5.79 -6.77 -13.97
N GLY A 100 -6.96 -6.94 -14.59
CA GLY A 100 -7.31 -6.23 -15.81
C GLY A 100 -7.33 -4.71 -15.57
N PRO A 101 -7.29 -3.92 -16.66
CA PRO A 101 -7.32 -2.47 -16.57
C PRO A 101 -8.56 -1.97 -15.83
N ALA A 102 -8.33 -1.10 -14.84
CA ALA A 102 -9.38 -0.43 -14.08
C ALA A 102 -9.71 0.94 -14.68
N ILE A 103 -10.88 1.47 -14.33
CA ILE A 103 -11.24 2.87 -14.63
C ILE A 103 -10.37 3.86 -13.84
N ARG A 104 -10.30 5.11 -14.32
CA ARG A 104 -9.84 6.27 -13.55
C ARG A 104 -11.02 7.15 -13.19
N CYS A 105 -10.92 7.85 -12.08
CA CYS A 105 -11.92 8.80 -11.62
C CYS A 105 -11.40 10.23 -11.84
N ARG A 106 -12.23 11.08 -12.44
CA ARG A 106 -11.94 12.50 -12.66
C ARG A 106 -12.98 13.36 -11.93
N PRO A 107 -12.65 14.61 -11.56
CA PRO A 107 -13.62 15.49 -10.92
C PRO A 107 -14.84 15.72 -11.81
N LYS A 108 -16.04 15.76 -11.21
CA LYS A 108 -17.28 16.10 -11.92
C LYS A 108 -17.21 17.54 -12.45
N PRO A 109 -17.64 17.79 -13.70
CA PRO A 109 -17.65 19.15 -14.24
C PRO A 109 -18.68 20.02 -13.52
N CYS A 110 -18.33 21.29 -13.29
CA CYS A 110 -19.24 22.26 -12.68
C CYS A 110 -20.38 22.64 -13.63
N PRO A 111 -21.62 22.83 -13.12
CA PRO A 111 -22.68 23.40 -13.91
C PRO A 111 -22.31 24.82 -14.34
N LYS A 112 -22.38 25.10 -15.64
CA LYS A 112 -22.04 26.42 -16.21
C LYS A 112 -23.00 27.53 -15.75
N HIS A 113 -24.21 27.17 -15.34
CA HIS A 113 -25.28 28.12 -15.02
C HIS A 113 -25.65 28.19 -13.53
N ASP A 114 -25.04 27.35 -12.69
CA ASP A 114 -25.18 27.45 -11.23
C ASP A 114 -23.89 26.96 -10.55
N PRO A 115 -22.98 27.87 -10.17
CA PRO A 115 -21.70 27.53 -9.55
C PRO A 115 -21.80 27.15 -8.07
N ALA A 116 -23.00 27.16 -7.47
CA ALA A 116 -23.20 26.83 -6.06
C ALA A 116 -22.64 25.45 -5.64
N PRO A 117 -22.82 24.34 -6.40
CA PRO A 117 -22.35 23.02 -5.97
C PRO A 117 -20.82 22.85 -6.06
N CYS A 118 -20.14 23.68 -6.85
CA CYS A 118 -18.68 23.61 -6.98
C CYS A 118 -17.92 24.41 -5.92
N ARG A 119 -18.50 25.48 -5.38
CA ARG A 119 -17.88 26.25 -4.29
C ARG A 119 -17.78 25.45 -3.00
N THR A 120 -18.77 24.61 -2.71
CA THR A 120 -18.75 23.71 -1.55
C THR A 120 -17.82 22.52 -1.78
N ALA A 121 -17.86 21.89 -2.96
CA ALA A 121 -16.98 20.76 -3.29
C ALA A 121 -15.48 21.09 -3.24
N HIS A 122 -15.09 22.32 -3.62
CA HIS A 122 -13.69 22.75 -3.53
C HIS A 122 -13.25 23.06 -2.09
N ALA A 123 -14.17 23.50 -1.23
CA ALA A 123 -13.91 23.70 0.19
C ALA A 123 -13.71 22.36 0.89
N ASP A 124 -14.58 21.38 0.62
CA ASP A 124 -14.56 20.04 1.24
C ASP A 124 -13.42 19.15 0.72
N ALA A 125 -13.05 19.26 -0.56
CA ALA A 125 -11.90 18.54 -1.11
C ALA A 125 -10.54 19.08 -0.60
N VAL A 126 -10.46 20.39 -0.31
CA VAL A 126 -9.26 21.01 0.28
C VAL A 126 -9.08 20.60 1.74
N THR A 127 -10.16 20.46 2.51
CA THR A 127 -10.10 19.89 3.87
C THR A 127 -9.78 18.40 3.86
N ALA A 128 -10.24 17.62 2.88
CA ALA A 128 -9.98 16.18 2.80
C ALA A 128 -8.55 15.80 2.35
N ARG A 129 -7.88 16.62 1.51
CA ARG A 129 -6.52 16.33 1.01
C ARG A 129 -5.38 17.02 1.76
N GLY A 130 -5.60 17.46 3.00
CA GLY A 130 -4.52 18.08 3.78
C GLY A 130 -4.12 19.47 3.28
N GLY A 131 -5.09 20.29 2.89
CA GLY A 131 -4.91 21.73 2.81
C GLY A 131 -4.72 22.30 4.21
N MET A 132 -3.49 22.25 4.75
CA MET A 132 -3.06 23.16 5.81
C MET A 132 -2.90 24.57 5.21
N SER A 133 -4.00 25.20 4.82
CA SER A 133 -4.05 26.66 4.70
C SER A 133 -5.04 27.15 5.73
N GLY A 134 -4.51 27.54 6.88
CA GLY A 134 -5.29 28.14 7.95
C GLY A 134 -5.67 27.17 9.08
N ILE A 135 -4.71 26.44 9.64
CA ILE A 135 -4.78 26.28 11.10
C ILE A 135 -4.42 27.67 11.65
N ALA A 136 -5.43 28.53 11.80
CA ALA A 136 -5.33 29.54 12.83
C ALA A 136 -5.38 28.75 14.14
N THR A 137 -4.25 28.16 14.53
CA THR A 137 -4.05 27.69 15.88
C THR A 137 -4.31 28.92 16.72
N LYS A 138 -5.45 28.94 17.42
CA LYS A 138 -5.63 29.84 18.55
C LYS A 138 -4.68 29.34 19.63
N VAL A 139 -3.38 29.52 19.42
CA VAL A 139 -2.40 29.45 20.48
C VAL A 139 -2.77 30.60 21.40
N TRP A 140 -3.20 30.24 22.60
CA TRP A 140 -3.50 31.22 23.63
C TRP A 140 -2.22 32.03 23.86
N LYS A 141 -2.27 33.36 23.65
CA LYS A 141 -1.12 34.29 23.63
C LYS A 141 -0.25 34.29 24.91
N ARG A 142 -0.56 33.45 25.91
CA ARG A 142 0.21 33.29 27.14
C ARG A 142 1.42 32.38 27.00
N TRP A 143 1.45 31.48 26.02
CA TRP A 143 2.51 30.46 25.88
C TRP A 143 3.64 30.82 24.89
N HIS A 144 3.61 32.00 24.25
CA HIS A 144 4.68 32.42 23.34
C HIS A 144 5.87 33.08 24.04
N ARG A 145 5.71 33.54 25.29
CA ARG A 145 6.77 34.30 25.99
C ARG A 145 7.83 33.42 26.66
N ASP A 146 7.51 32.15 26.90
CA ASP A 146 8.40 31.26 27.65
C ASP A 146 9.42 30.58 26.70
N PHE A 147 9.03 30.27 25.46
CA PHE A 147 9.87 29.53 24.52
C PHE A 147 11.00 30.38 23.90
N GLU A 148 10.77 31.67 23.64
CA GLU A 148 11.83 32.57 23.15
C GLU A 148 12.90 32.84 24.23
N SER A 149 12.55 32.72 25.50
CA SER A 149 13.50 32.96 26.61
C SER A 149 14.48 31.80 26.85
N GLU A 150 14.12 30.57 26.45
CA GLU A 150 15.02 29.41 26.56
C GLU A 150 15.94 29.24 25.35
N ALA A 151 15.55 29.74 24.18
CA ALA A 151 16.38 29.66 22.96
C ALA A 151 17.57 30.63 22.96
N GLU A 152 17.51 31.73 23.73
CA GLU A 152 18.58 32.74 23.80
C GLU A 152 19.53 32.56 25.00
N ARG A 153 19.27 31.63 25.94
CA ARG A 153 20.27 31.26 26.94
C ARG A 153 21.29 30.33 26.30
N GLY A 154 22.32 30.94 25.71
CA GLY A 154 23.52 30.26 25.24
C GLY A 154 24.10 29.36 26.32
N GLY A 155 23.81 28.06 26.20
CA GLY A 155 24.39 27.00 27.00
C GLY A 155 25.03 26.01 26.04
N THR A 156 26.34 25.83 26.15
CA THR A 156 27.06 24.71 25.54
C THR A 156 26.57 23.42 26.18
N PHE A 157 25.77 22.64 25.46
CA PHE A 157 25.37 21.31 25.89
C PHE A 157 26.41 20.29 25.42
N ASP A 158 27.15 19.76 26.38
CA ASP A 158 28.13 18.69 26.15
C ASP A 158 27.36 17.36 26.09
N TYR A 159 27.01 16.94 24.88
CA TYR A 159 26.24 15.72 24.67
C TYR A 159 27.19 14.53 24.53
N VAL A 160 27.23 13.68 25.54
CA VAL A 160 27.83 12.33 25.43
C VAL A 160 26.69 11.31 25.50
N PRO A 161 26.55 10.39 24.53
CA PRO A 161 25.41 9.49 24.46
C PRO A 161 25.56 8.32 25.43
N ASN A 162 24.54 8.11 26.27
CA ASN A 162 24.50 6.95 27.17
C ASN A 162 23.96 5.72 26.44
N VAL A 163 24.82 4.72 26.25
CA VAL A 163 24.46 3.33 25.94
C VAL A 163 25.17 2.49 26.98
N PHE A 164 24.43 1.90 27.93
CA PHE A 164 24.91 0.82 28.80
C PHE A 164 26.29 1.04 29.45
N ASP A 165 26.40 1.92 30.46
CA ASP A 165 27.55 1.86 31.35
C ASP A 165 27.13 1.80 32.81
N HIS A 166 27.70 0.79 33.47
CA HIS A 166 27.49 0.38 34.85
C HIS A 166 27.95 1.47 35.83
N GLU A 167 27.27 1.60 36.97
CA GLU A 167 27.86 2.22 38.16
C GLU A 167 29.23 1.59 38.46
N PRO A 168 30.26 2.37 38.86
CA PRO A 168 30.37 2.69 40.28
C PRO A 168 30.98 4.06 40.64
N ARG A 169 30.36 4.66 41.67
CA ARG A 169 30.90 5.35 42.86
C ARG A 169 31.95 6.48 42.76
N PRO A 170 31.85 7.46 43.69
CA PRO A 170 32.63 8.70 43.65
C PRO A 170 34.01 8.54 44.26
N THR A 171 35.01 9.24 43.72
CA THR A 171 36.19 9.64 44.49
C THR A 171 36.55 11.09 44.22
N LEU A 172 36.60 11.84 45.32
CA LEU A 172 37.26 13.12 45.44
C LEU A 172 38.73 13.01 45.02
N TRP A 173 39.22 14.03 44.31
CA TRP A 173 40.53 14.61 44.60
C TRP A 173 40.52 16.10 44.26
N ASP A 174 40.98 16.84 45.25
CA ASP A 174 41.29 18.26 45.29
C ASP A 174 42.41 18.60 44.30
N THR A 175 42.30 19.76 43.62
CA THR A 175 43.41 20.71 43.52
C THR A 175 42.87 22.11 43.22
N THR A 176 42.72 22.95 44.25
CA THR A 176 43.06 24.37 44.11
C THR A 176 44.45 24.53 43.51
N ALA A 177 44.61 25.29 42.41
CA ALA A 177 45.69 26.26 42.21
C ALA A 177 45.60 27.00 40.85
N TRP A 178 45.96 28.29 40.88
CA TRP A 178 46.24 29.24 39.78
C TRP A 178 44.99 29.79 39.07
N HIS A 179 44.62 31.06 39.14
CA HIS A 179 45.30 32.33 39.43
C HIS A 179 44.33 33.31 40.10
#